data_AF-A0A920R465-F1
#
_entry.id   AF-A0A920R465-F1
#
_cell.length_a   1.000
_cell.length_b   1.000
_cell.length_c   1.000
_cell.angle_alpha   90.00
_cell.angle_beta   90.00
_cell.angle_gamma   90.00
#
_symmetry.space_group_name_H-M   'P 1'
#
loop_
_entity.id
_entity.type
_entity.pdbx_description
1 polymer ?
#
loop_
_entity_poly.entity_id
_entity_poly.type
_entity_poly.pdbx_seq_one_letter_code
_entity_poly.pdbx_strand_id
1 'polypeptide(L)'
;MFASPGGIFEPGAARDDYWNFARGLHAAGVRPGDLIHNTFSYHFTPAGLMVDSAGRALGCPGFPGGVGQTELQIQVMARLKPRAYCGTPSFLKIILDKLRR
;
A
#
# COMPACT_ATOMS: atom_id res chain seq x y z
N MET A 1 11.01 5.45 -13.05
CA MET A 1 10.05 5.88 -14.09
C MET A 1 8.88 4.94 -14.01
N PHE A 2 7.66 5.45 -14.04
CA PHE A 2 6.43 4.66 -13.93
C PHE A 2 5.67 4.70 -15.24
N ALA A 3 4.90 3.66 -15.52
CA ALA A 3 4.03 3.57 -16.67
C ALA A 3 2.57 3.54 -16.21
N SER A 4 1.84 4.59 -16.59
CA SER A 4 0.40 4.70 -16.42
C SER A 4 -0.31 4.20 -17.69
N PRO A 5 -1.58 3.76 -17.61
CA PRO A 5 -2.36 3.37 -18.80
C PRO A 5 -2.35 4.47 -19.87
N GLY A 6 -2.33 4.07 -21.14
CA GLY A 6 -2.28 5.01 -22.27
C GLY A 6 -0.88 5.43 -22.70
N GLY A 7 0.18 4.75 -22.24
CA GLY A 7 1.56 5.01 -22.68
C GLY A 7 2.19 6.24 -22.03
N ILE A 8 1.66 6.66 -20.87
CA ILE A 8 2.16 7.80 -20.11
C ILE A 8 3.29 7.33 -19.21
N PHE A 9 4.47 7.95 -19.36
CA PHE A 9 5.64 7.66 -18.54
C PHE A 9 5.97 8.84 -17.63
N GLU A 10 5.99 8.60 -16.32
CA GLU A 10 6.15 9.66 -15.33
C GLU A 10 7.43 9.44 -14.50
N PRO A 11 8.25 10.48 -14.29
CA PRO A 11 9.34 10.40 -13.34
C PRO A 11 8.78 10.32 -11.92
N GLY A 12 9.41 9.51 -11.07
CA GLY A 12 9.29 9.72 -9.64
C GLY A 12 10.12 10.93 -9.22
N ALA A 13 9.89 11.45 -8.03
CA ALA A 13 10.75 12.47 -7.45
C ALA A 13 11.36 12.00 -6.13
N ALA A 14 12.57 12.49 -5.84
CA ALA A 14 13.30 12.24 -4.60
C ALA A 14 12.87 13.18 -3.46
N ARG A 15 11.57 13.51 -3.36
CA ARG A 15 11.01 14.22 -2.21
C ARG A 15 10.06 13.33 -1.44
N ASP A 16 10.03 13.52 -0.14
CA ASP A 16 9.09 12.86 0.76
C ASP A 16 7.65 13.22 0.37
N ASP A 17 6.77 12.22 0.41
CA ASP A 17 5.35 12.35 0.06
C ASP A 17 5.11 13.11 -1.26
N TYR A 18 5.88 12.80 -2.32
CA TYR A 18 5.80 13.53 -3.58
C TYR A 18 4.38 13.64 -4.16
N TRP A 19 3.55 12.61 -3.92
CA TRP A 19 2.18 12.55 -4.42
C TRP A 19 1.13 13.10 -3.44
N ASN A 20 1.55 13.72 -2.33
CA ASN A 20 0.66 14.21 -1.27
C ASN A 20 -0.30 13.15 -0.74
N PHE A 21 0.13 11.89 -0.68
CA PHE A 21 -0.71 10.76 -0.31
C PHE A 21 -0.82 10.62 1.23
N ALA A 22 0.14 11.17 1.99
CA ALA A 22 0.15 11.15 3.45
C ALA A 22 -1.10 11.80 4.06
N ARG A 23 -1.59 12.92 3.49
CA ARG A 23 -2.82 13.55 3.98
C ARG A 23 -4.03 12.63 3.91
N GLY A 24 -4.10 11.78 2.87
CA GLY A 24 -5.19 10.83 2.68
C GLY A 24 -5.15 9.72 3.73
N LEU A 25 -3.97 9.16 3.98
CA LEU A 25 -3.76 8.17 5.04
C LEU A 25 -4.08 8.76 6.42
N HIS A 26 -3.62 9.97 6.71
CA HIS A 26 -3.92 10.66 7.96
C HIS A 26 -5.43 10.89 8.13
N ALA A 27 -6.13 11.33 7.06
CA ALA A 27 -7.58 11.50 7.08
C ALA A 27 -8.34 10.17 7.27
N ALA A 28 -7.80 9.07 6.74
CA ALA A 28 -8.32 7.71 6.97
C ALA A 28 -8.04 7.16 8.38
N GLY A 29 -7.37 7.94 9.25
CA GLY A 29 -7.14 7.60 10.65
C GLY A 29 -5.79 6.95 10.94
N VAL A 30 -4.89 6.86 9.97
CA VAL A 30 -3.51 6.36 10.18
C VAL A 30 -2.72 7.39 10.99
N ARG A 31 -1.96 6.92 11.98
CA ARG A 31 -1.14 7.74 12.88
C ARG A 31 0.30 7.21 12.95
N PRO A 32 1.28 8.06 13.33
CA PRO A 32 2.67 7.63 13.47
C PRO A 32 2.80 6.34 14.29
N GLY A 33 3.63 5.41 13.82
CA GLY A 33 3.80 4.08 14.41
C GLY A 33 2.81 3.00 13.94
N ASP A 34 1.71 3.36 13.26
CA ASP A 34 0.78 2.39 12.70
C ASP A 34 1.45 1.59 11.57
N LEU A 35 1.33 0.26 11.63
CA LEU A 35 1.78 -0.60 10.55
C LEU A 35 0.79 -0.58 9.37
N ILE A 36 1.28 -0.22 8.19
CA ILE A 36 0.55 -0.21 6.93
C ILE A 36 0.86 -1.48 6.14
N HIS A 37 -0.16 -2.24 5.77
CA HIS A 37 -0.03 -3.39 4.88
C HIS A 37 -0.39 -2.99 3.45
N ASN A 38 0.63 -2.81 2.61
CA ASN A 38 0.50 -2.28 1.26
C ASN A 38 0.45 -3.40 0.21
N THR A 39 -0.68 -3.55 -0.47
CA THR A 39 -0.88 -4.55 -1.53
C THR A 39 -1.01 -3.93 -2.92
N PHE A 40 -0.57 -2.69 -3.12
CA PHE A 40 -0.40 -2.16 -4.46
C PHE A 40 0.84 -2.74 -5.15
N SER A 41 0.83 -2.77 -6.48
CA SER A 41 2.01 -3.19 -7.25
C SER A 41 3.15 -2.19 -7.09
N TYR A 42 4.38 -2.71 -7.04
CA TYR A 42 5.63 -1.94 -6.99
C TYR A 42 6.36 -1.87 -8.34
N HIS A 43 5.76 -2.39 -9.41
CA HIS A 43 6.44 -2.57 -10.69
C HIS A 43 6.10 -1.48 -11.72
N PHE A 44 4.88 -1.50 -12.27
CA PHE A 44 4.51 -0.64 -13.41
C PHE A 44 4.00 0.73 -12.97
N THR A 45 3.07 0.77 -12.02
CA THR A 45 2.41 2.00 -11.58
C THR A 45 3.03 2.51 -10.28
N PRO A 46 2.91 3.81 -9.95
CA PRO A 46 3.56 4.37 -8.77
C PRO A 46 2.90 3.98 -7.44
N ALA A 47 1.73 3.33 -7.47
CA ALA A 47 0.86 3.18 -6.30
C ALA A 47 1.53 2.54 -5.07
N GLY A 48 2.35 1.50 -5.25
CA GLY A 48 3.11 0.90 -4.15
C GLY A 48 4.04 1.92 -3.48
N LEU A 49 4.83 2.64 -4.28
CA LEU A 49 5.77 3.65 -3.78
C LEU A 49 5.09 4.92 -3.26
N MET A 50 3.91 5.27 -3.78
CA MET A 50 3.10 6.37 -3.26
C MET A 50 2.74 6.14 -1.80
N VAL A 51 2.27 4.93 -1.48
CA VAL A 51 1.91 4.56 -0.10
C VAL A 51 3.14 4.47 0.79
N ASP A 52 4.25 3.90 0.31
CA ASP A 52 5.49 3.81 1.09
C ASP A 52 6.08 5.20 1.40
N SER A 53 6.09 6.09 0.41
CA SER A 53 6.56 7.47 0.59
C SER A 53 5.70 8.22 1.60
N ALA A 54 4.38 8.03 1.56
CA ALA A 54 3.45 8.61 2.51
C ALA A 54 3.57 8.01 3.91
N GLY A 55 3.71 6.68 4.03
CA GLY A 55 3.96 6.00 5.30
C GLY A 55 5.22 6.52 5.97
N ARG A 56 6.31 6.65 5.21
CA ARG A 56 7.57 7.23 5.72
C ARG A 56 7.39 8.68 6.18
N ALA A 57 6.68 9.51 5.41
CA ALA A 57 6.39 10.89 5.81
C ALA A 57 5.52 10.98 7.09
N LEU A 58 4.67 9.99 7.36
CA LEU A 58 3.87 9.89 8.58
C LEU A 58 4.58 9.18 9.74
N GLY A 59 5.81 8.69 9.57
CA GLY A 59 6.48 7.86 10.59
C GLY A 59 5.81 6.51 10.82
N CYS A 60 5.18 5.95 9.79
CA CYS A 60 4.50 4.66 9.80
C CYS A 60 5.35 3.58 9.12
N PRO A 61 5.64 2.45 9.76
CA PRO A 61 6.25 1.32 9.06
C PRO A 61 5.29 0.75 8.00
N GLY A 62 5.83 0.40 6.84
CA GLY A 62 5.09 -0.25 5.76
C GLY A 62 5.54 -1.69 5.54
N PHE A 63 4.60 -2.62 5.36
CA PHE A 63 4.85 -3.97 4.87
C PHE A 63 4.58 -4.02 3.35
N PRO A 64 5.59 -4.30 2.52
CA PRO A 64 5.45 -4.33 1.06
C PRO A 64 4.87 -5.66 0.60
N GLY A 65 3.55 -5.82 0.76
CA GLY A 65 2.84 -7.06 0.41
C GLY A 65 2.70 -7.29 -1.08
N GLY A 66 2.67 -6.23 -1.91
CA GLY A 66 2.50 -6.38 -3.35
C GLY A 66 1.16 -7.04 -3.74
N VAL A 67 1.10 -7.64 -4.92
CA VAL A 67 -0.12 -8.26 -5.44
C VAL A 67 -0.06 -9.80 -5.37
N GLY A 68 -1.21 -10.45 -5.17
CA GLY A 68 -1.31 -11.91 -5.17
C GLY A 68 -0.83 -12.59 -3.87
N GLN A 69 -0.50 -13.87 -3.96
CA GLN A 69 -0.09 -14.72 -2.81
C GLN A 69 -1.04 -14.64 -1.61
N THR A 70 -2.36 -14.71 -1.87
CA THR A 70 -3.42 -14.43 -0.88
C THR A 70 -3.24 -15.17 0.45
N GLU A 71 -2.84 -16.45 0.44
CA GLU A 71 -2.55 -17.21 1.65
C GLU A 71 -1.43 -16.59 2.49
N LEU A 72 -0.34 -16.19 1.84
CA LEU A 72 0.78 -15.56 2.53
C LEU A 72 0.38 -14.17 3.06
N GLN A 73 -0.42 -13.40 2.31
CA GLN A 73 -0.99 -12.14 2.79
C GLN A 73 -1.76 -12.37 4.10
N ILE A 74 -2.62 -13.39 4.13
CA ILE A 74 -3.42 -13.76 5.31
C ILE A 74 -2.51 -14.11 6.49
N GLN A 75 -1.52 -14.98 6.27
CA GLN A 75 -0.58 -15.41 7.32
C GLN A 75 0.20 -14.22 7.90
N VAL A 76 0.67 -13.33 7.03
CA VAL A 76 1.39 -12.11 7.43
C VAL A 76 0.47 -11.17 8.19
N MET A 77 -0.73 -10.87 7.68
CA MET A 77 -1.68 -9.98 8.35
C MET A 77 -2.07 -10.52 9.73
N ALA A 78 -2.25 -11.83 9.88
CA ALA A 78 -2.54 -12.46 11.16
C ALA A 78 -1.38 -12.32 12.16
N ARG A 79 -0.13 -12.38 11.69
CA ARG A 79 1.07 -12.27 12.53
C ARG A 79 1.42 -10.82 12.87
N LEU A 80 1.39 -9.93 11.88
CA LEU A 80 1.82 -8.54 12.03
C LEU A 80 0.71 -7.62 12.52
N LYS A 81 -0.57 -8.01 12.36
CA LYS A 81 -1.75 -7.26 12.79
C LYS A 81 -1.69 -5.78 12.36
N PRO A 82 -1.57 -5.50 11.05
CA PRO A 82 -1.45 -4.14 10.55
C PRO A 82 -2.68 -3.31 10.92
N ARG A 83 -2.48 -2.03 11.23
CA ARG A 83 -3.56 -1.08 11.52
C ARG A 83 -4.27 -0.63 10.25
N ALA A 84 -3.56 -0.57 9.12
CA ALA A 84 -4.10 -0.10 7.86
C ALA A 84 -3.86 -1.11 6.74
N TYR A 85 -4.86 -1.28 5.89
CA TYR A 85 -4.73 -1.95 4.58
C TYR A 85 -4.71 -0.88 3.50
N CYS A 86 -3.75 -0.97 2.58
CA CYS A 86 -3.65 -0.11 1.41
C CYS A 86 -3.61 -0.97 0.16
N GLY A 87 -4.68 -0.95 -0.63
CA GLY A 87 -4.80 -1.76 -1.83
C GLY A 87 -6.14 -1.57 -2.51
N THR A 88 -6.41 -2.35 -3.56
CA THR A 88 -7.70 -2.26 -4.25
C THR A 88 -8.80 -2.96 -3.45
N PRO A 89 -10.05 -2.44 -3.44
CA PRO A 89 -11.17 -3.10 -2.78
C PRO A 89 -11.42 -4.53 -3.29
N SER A 90 -11.16 -4.79 -4.57
CA SER A 90 -11.31 -6.11 -5.17
C SER A 90 -10.31 -7.12 -4.61
N PHE A 91 -9.06 -6.73 -4.37
CA PHE A 91 -8.08 -7.64 -3.78
C PHE A 91 -8.33 -7.87 -2.29
N LEU A 92 -8.75 -6.84 -1.55
CA LEU A 92 -9.22 -7.02 -0.17
C LEU A 92 -10.38 -8.02 -0.10
N LYS A 93 -11.36 -7.94 -1.02
CA LYS A 93 -12.45 -8.91 -1.10
C LYS A 93 -11.93 -10.35 -1.30
N ILE A 94 -10.95 -10.55 -2.18
CA ILE A 94 -10.34 -11.86 -2.42
C ILE A 94 -9.70 -12.42 -1.13
N ILE A 95 -8.99 -11.57 -0.37
CA ILE A 95 -8.40 -11.95 0.93
C ILE A 95 -9.50 -12.34 1.92
N LEU A 96 -10.53 -11.51 2.07
CA LEU A 96 -11.64 -11.74 3.01
C LEU A 96 -12.46 -12.98 2.67
N ASP A 97 -12.75 -13.21 1.38
CA ASP A 97 -13.48 -14.41 0.94
C ASP A 97 -12.67 -15.68 1.21
N LYS A 98 -11.35 -15.61 1.11
CA LYS A 98 -10.46 -16.74 1.40
C LYS A 98 -10.34 -17.05 2.88
N LEU A 99 -10.40 -16.02 3.74
CA LEU A 99 -10.48 -16.18 5.20
C LEU A 99 -11.76 -16.87 5.68
N ARG A 100 -12.84 -16.80 4.90
CA ARG A 100 -14.16 -17.40 5.24
C ARG A 100 -14.32 -18.85 4.77
N ARG A 101 -13.36 -19.37 3.99
CA ARG A 101 -13.33 -20.75 3.53
C ARG A 101 -12.50 -21.59 4.49
#